data_AF-A0A3S1KJ05-F1
#
_entry.id   AF-A0A3S1KJ05-F1
#
_cell.length_a   1.000
_cell.length_b   1.000
_cell.length_c   1.000
_cell.angle_alpha   90.00
_cell.angle_beta   90.00
_cell.angle_gamma   90.00
#
_symmetry.space_group_name_H-M   'P 1'
#
loop_
_entity.id
_entity.type
_entity.pdbx_description
1 polymer ?
#
loop_
_entity_poly.entity_id
_entity_poly.type
_entity_poly.pdbx_seq_one_letter_code
_entity_poly.pdbx_strand_id
1 'polypeptide(L)'
;DRLLRDIAKAAGISPDLLQSRDPHEVAAEIGAVLRTTVEQLSLLLKARAAAKVLAKSANRTMIGAENNNPLKFVPGTDDILEIMFAKRRAGYLDATHSVEDAFRDLKTHEFATYAAMQAALSRLLDDLSPEAIARKLPPASFSSKKSQAWDALVATWRTMEEKHENGMLDVFLAYFSEAYAKAGKQK
;
A
#
# COMPACT_ATOMS: atom_id res chain seq x y z
N ASP A 1 4.52 -0.48 41.13
CA ASP A 1 4.50 -1.84 40.56
C ASP A 1 5.70 -2.03 39.62
N ARG A 2 6.41 -3.18 39.65
CA ARG A 2 7.62 -3.40 38.82
C ARG A 2 7.26 -3.62 37.35
N LEU A 3 6.18 -4.33 37.07
CA LEU A 3 5.71 -4.63 35.71
C LEU A 3 5.36 -3.34 34.96
N LEU A 4 4.62 -2.42 35.59
CA LEU A 4 4.30 -1.12 34.98
C LEU A 4 5.55 -0.28 34.67
N ARG A 5 6.59 -0.34 35.50
CA ARG A 5 7.86 0.37 35.21
C ARG A 5 8.55 -0.21 33.98
N ASP A 6 8.53 -1.54 33.83
CA ASP A 6 9.16 -2.21 32.69
C ASP A 6 8.38 -1.94 31.40
N ILE A 7 7.04 -1.92 31.45
CA ILE A 7 6.18 -1.49 30.33
C ILE A 7 6.47 -0.04 29.96
N ALA A 8 6.51 0.89 30.93
CA ALA A 8 6.79 2.30 30.68
C ALA A 8 8.15 2.50 29.98
N LYS A 9 9.19 1.82 30.46
CA LYS A 9 10.52 1.82 29.82
C LYS A 9 10.47 1.30 28.40
N ALA A 10 9.81 0.16 28.17
CA ALA A 10 9.68 -0.44 26.84
C ALA A 10 8.89 0.44 25.87
N ALA A 11 7.91 1.20 26.37
CA ALA A 11 7.14 2.18 25.62
C ALA A 11 7.89 3.51 25.38
N GLY A 12 9.08 3.70 25.96
CA GLY A 12 9.89 4.91 25.79
C GLY A 12 9.42 6.11 26.61
N ILE A 13 8.60 5.89 27.65
CA ILE A 13 8.12 6.93 28.56
C ILE A 13 8.79 6.81 29.94
N SER A 14 8.66 7.85 30.78
CA SER A 14 9.25 7.82 32.13
C SER A 14 8.68 6.66 32.97
N PRO A 15 9.53 5.87 33.67
CA PRO A 15 9.10 4.72 34.46
C PRO A 15 8.14 5.05 35.61
N ASP A 16 8.04 6.32 35.97
CA ASP A 16 7.27 6.78 37.13
C ASP A 16 5.86 7.28 36.74
N LEU A 17 5.59 7.47 35.43
CA LEU A 17 4.30 7.98 34.93
C LEU A 17 3.12 7.05 35.18
N LEU A 18 3.33 5.73 35.18
CA LEU A 18 2.26 4.75 35.37
C LEU A 18 2.05 4.38 36.85
N GLN A 19 2.90 4.85 37.76
CA GLN A 19 2.91 4.38 39.16
C GLN A 19 1.76 4.92 40.01
N SER A 20 1.13 6.02 39.59
CA SER A 20 -0.03 6.61 40.28
C SER A 20 -1.36 5.96 39.90
N ARG A 21 -1.36 5.04 38.92
CA ARG A 21 -2.56 4.34 38.44
C ARG A 21 -2.67 2.94 39.02
N ASP A 22 -3.90 2.41 39.04
CA ASP A 22 -4.15 1.01 39.40
C ASP A 22 -3.50 0.07 38.36
N PRO A 23 -2.63 -0.88 38.77
CA PRO A 23 -1.96 -1.77 37.83
C PRO A 23 -2.87 -2.71 37.04
N HIS A 24 -3.99 -3.15 37.61
CA HIS A 24 -4.95 -4.00 36.93
C HIS A 24 -5.70 -3.23 35.85
N GLU A 25 -6.11 -1.99 36.12
CA GLU A 25 -6.72 -1.12 35.12
C GLU A 25 -5.77 -0.85 33.95
N VAL A 26 -4.53 -0.47 34.25
CA VAL A 26 -3.51 -0.19 33.21
C VAL A 26 -3.22 -1.45 32.38
N ALA A 27 -3.09 -2.62 33.03
CA ALA A 27 -2.87 -3.88 32.32
C ALA A 27 -4.05 -4.24 31.41
N ALA A 28 -5.29 -4.06 31.87
CA ALA A 28 -6.49 -4.31 31.08
C ALA A 28 -6.58 -3.37 29.87
N GLU A 29 -6.28 -2.08 30.05
CA GLU A 29 -6.23 -1.09 28.97
C GLU A 29 -5.18 -1.43 27.92
N ILE A 30 -3.95 -1.75 28.35
CA ILE A 30 -2.87 -2.14 27.44
C ILE A 30 -3.27 -3.40 26.65
N GLY A 31 -3.84 -4.40 27.31
CA GLY A 31 -4.33 -5.62 26.66
C GLY A 31 -5.41 -5.35 25.62
N ALA A 32 -6.37 -4.48 25.94
CA ALA A 32 -7.43 -4.08 25.01
C ALA A 32 -6.87 -3.35 23.78
N VAL A 33 -5.98 -2.36 24.00
CA VAL A 33 -5.32 -1.62 22.90
C VAL A 33 -4.47 -2.55 22.04
N LEU A 34 -3.74 -3.48 22.64
CA LEU A 34 -2.92 -4.46 21.93
C LEU A 34 -3.78 -5.34 21.03
N ARG A 35 -4.89 -5.87 21.54
CA ARG A 35 -5.84 -6.68 20.76
C ARG A 35 -6.38 -5.90 19.57
N THR A 36 -6.91 -4.70 19.80
CA THR A 36 -7.45 -3.85 18.73
C THR A 36 -6.39 -3.51 17.70
N THR A 37 -5.17 -3.18 18.11
CA THR A 37 -4.08 -2.85 17.20
C THR A 37 -3.72 -4.04 16.30
N VAL A 38 -3.58 -5.24 16.87
CA VAL A 38 -3.27 -6.46 16.10
C VAL A 38 -4.38 -6.79 15.10
N GLU A 39 -5.64 -6.71 15.53
CA GLU A 39 -6.80 -6.95 14.66
C GLU A 39 -6.84 -5.97 13.48
N GLN A 40 -6.80 -4.67 13.77
CA GLN A 40 -6.89 -3.63 12.75
C GLN A 40 -5.69 -3.66 11.80
N LEU A 41 -4.48 -3.92 12.31
CA LEU A 41 -3.29 -4.05 11.48
C LEU A 41 -3.38 -5.26 10.54
N SER A 42 -3.92 -6.39 11.00
CA SER A 42 -4.19 -7.55 10.13
C SER A 42 -5.22 -7.23 9.06
N LEU A 43 -6.31 -6.54 9.41
CA LEU A 43 -7.34 -6.11 8.45
C LEU A 43 -6.76 -5.18 7.36
N LEU A 44 -5.92 -4.21 7.75
CA LEU A 44 -5.24 -3.33 6.80
C LEU A 44 -4.32 -4.11 5.84
N LEU A 45 -3.57 -5.09 6.36
CA LEU A 45 -2.72 -5.94 5.53
C LEU A 45 -3.53 -6.80 4.54
N LYS A 46 -4.69 -7.33 4.97
CA LYS A 46 -5.62 -8.07 4.12
C LYS A 46 -6.24 -7.18 3.04
N ALA A 47 -6.69 -5.98 3.40
CA ALA A 47 -7.24 -5.00 2.46
C ALA A 47 -6.20 -4.60 1.39
N ARG A 48 -4.96 -4.33 1.80
CA ARG A 48 -3.85 -4.09 0.89
C ARG A 48 -3.60 -5.27 -0.06
N ALA A 49 -3.60 -6.49 0.46
CA ALA A 49 -3.40 -7.69 -0.37
C ALA A 49 -4.49 -7.83 -1.44
N ALA A 50 -5.75 -7.56 -1.08
CA ALA A 50 -6.87 -7.54 -2.02
C ALA A 50 -6.71 -6.44 -3.08
N ALA A 51 -6.33 -5.22 -2.69
CA ALA A 51 -6.09 -4.12 -3.62
C ALA A 51 -4.99 -4.45 -4.64
N LYS A 52 -3.92 -5.13 -4.22
CA LYS A 52 -2.83 -5.55 -5.11
C LYS A 52 -3.28 -6.55 -6.18
N VAL A 53 -4.20 -7.46 -5.83
CA VAL A 53 -4.79 -8.43 -6.77
C VAL A 53 -5.64 -7.70 -7.82
N LEU A 54 -6.45 -6.72 -7.39
CA LEU A 54 -7.29 -5.91 -8.29
C LEU A 54 -6.44 -5.06 -9.26
N ALA A 55 -5.30 -4.53 -8.81
CA ALA A 55 -4.36 -3.78 -9.63
C ALA A 55 -3.53 -4.63 -10.62
N LYS A 56 -3.85 -5.92 -10.76
CA LYS A 56 -3.13 -6.91 -11.59
C LYS A 56 -1.62 -6.97 -11.32
N SER A 57 -1.18 -6.61 -10.11
CA SER A 57 0.24 -6.65 -9.74
C SER A 57 0.65 -8.09 -9.42
N ALA A 58 1.59 -8.65 -10.20
CA ALA A 58 1.95 -10.07 -10.18
C ALA A 58 2.61 -10.58 -8.88
N ASN A 59 3.09 -9.71 -8.00
CA ASN A 59 3.84 -10.13 -6.82
C ASN A 59 2.91 -10.48 -5.64
N ARG A 60 2.49 -11.74 -5.52
CA ARG A 60 1.84 -12.22 -4.29
C ARG A 60 2.88 -12.46 -3.20
N THR A 61 2.57 -12.03 -1.97
CA THR A 61 3.37 -12.42 -0.80
C THR A 61 3.11 -13.89 -0.53
N MET A 62 4.11 -14.73 -0.79
CA MET A 62 4.02 -16.17 -0.52
C MET A 62 4.47 -16.46 0.91
N ILE A 63 3.85 -17.46 1.54
CA ILE A 63 4.33 -18.00 2.82
C ILE A 63 5.69 -18.66 2.55
N GLY A 64 6.70 -18.27 3.33
CA GLY A 64 8.05 -18.84 3.27
C GLY A 64 8.26 -19.94 4.31
N ALA A 65 9.43 -20.59 4.28
CA ALA A 65 9.81 -21.58 5.29
C ALA A 65 10.05 -20.93 6.67
N GLU A 66 10.52 -19.68 6.68
CA GLU A 66 10.85 -18.92 7.89
C GLU A 66 10.46 -17.44 7.76
N ASN A 67 10.44 -16.73 8.89
CA ASN A 67 10.14 -15.28 8.96
C ASN A 67 8.75 -14.90 8.43
N ASN A 68 7.75 -15.77 8.63
CA ASN A 68 6.38 -15.46 8.29
C ASN A 68 5.79 -14.46 9.30
N ASN A 69 5.16 -13.40 8.79
CA ASN A 69 4.47 -12.45 9.65
C ASN A 69 3.07 -12.99 10.02
N PRO A 70 2.78 -13.29 11.30
CA PRO A 70 1.48 -13.82 11.70
C PRO A 70 0.32 -12.88 11.33
N LEU A 71 0.53 -11.56 11.34
CA LEU A 71 -0.49 -10.57 10.97
C LEU A 71 -0.97 -10.71 9.51
N LYS A 72 -0.14 -11.29 8.64
CA LYS A 72 -0.45 -11.50 7.20
C LYS A 72 -1.10 -12.86 6.93
N PHE A 73 -0.77 -13.87 7.71
CA PHE A 73 -1.05 -15.28 7.35
C PHE A 73 -1.95 -16.02 8.33
N VAL A 74 -2.08 -15.53 9.56
CA VAL A 74 -2.92 -16.16 10.58
C VAL A 74 -4.31 -15.51 10.52
N PRO A 75 -5.41 -16.29 10.45
CA PRO A 75 -6.75 -15.72 10.29
C PRO A 75 -7.26 -14.95 11.51
N GLY A 76 -7.08 -15.53 12.71
CA GLY A 76 -7.70 -15.05 13.95
C GLY A 76 -6.78 -14.23 14.85
N THR A 77 -7.32 -13.15 15.42
CA THR A 77 -6.60 -12.26 16.33
C THR A 77 -6.07 -12.98 17.57
N ASP A 78 -6.84 -13.92 18.12
CA ASP A 78 -6.43 -14.71 19.29
C ASP A 78 -5.18 -15.54 19.01
N ASP A 79 -5.15 -16.23 17.87
CA ASP A 79 -4.01 -17.03 17.43
C ASP A 79 -2.78 -16.16 17.15
N ILE A 80 -2.98 -14.97 16.55
CA ILE A 80 -1.89 -14.02 16.32
C ILE A 80 -1.27 -13.59 17.66
N LEU A 81 -2.10 -13.20 18.63
CA LEU A 81 -1.64 -12.80 19.95
C LEU A 81 -0.94 -13.96 20.69
N GLU A 82 -1.46 -15.18 20.57
CA GLU A 82 -0.82 -16.37 21.14
C GLU A 82 0.58 -16.58 20.54
N ILE A 83 0.73 -16.47 19.22
CA ILE A 83 2.02 -16.61 18.52
C ILE A 83 2.99 -15.52 18.93
N MET A 84 2.51 -14.27 19.05
CA MET A 84 3.34 -13.11 19.36
C MET A 84 3.86 -13.11 20.80
N PHE A 85 3.04 -13.53 21.77
CA PHE A 85 3.33 -13.31 23.20
C PHE A 85 3.36 -14.56 24.07
N ALA A 86 2.70 -15.66 23.71
CA ALA A 86 2.57 -16.84 24.57
C ALA A 86 3.41 -18.02 24.10
N LYS A 87 3.33 -18.38 22.82
CA LYS A 87 4.00 -19.54 22.24
C LYS A 87 4.68 -19.13 20.95
N ARG A 88 5.99 -18.85 21.02
CA ARG A 88 6.78 -18.68 19.80
C ARG A 88 6.70 -19.95 18.97
N ARG A 89 6.11 -19.85 17.78
CA ARG A 89 6.04 -20.93 16.80
C ARG A 89 7.19 -20.77 15.82
N ALA A 90 7.98 -21.84 15.62
CA ALA A 90 9.04 -21.85 14.64
C ALA A 90 8.50 -21.44 13.25
N GLY A 91 9.26 -20.62 12.53
CA GLY A 91 8.88 -20.11 11.22
C GLY A 91 8.08 -18.80 11.22
N TYR A 92 7.64 -18.28 12.37
CA TYR A 92 7.01 -16.96 12.50
C TYR A 92 7.94 -15.91 13.10
N LEU A 93 7.75 -14.64 12.71
CA LEU A 93 8.39 -13.49 13.35
C LEU A 93 7.89 -13.31 14.80
N ASP A 94 8.72 -12.70 15.65
CA ASP A 94 8.29 -12.27 16.98
C ASP A 94 7.36 -11.04 16.92
N ALA A 95 6.80 -10.66 18.08
CA ALA A 95 5.83 -9.57 18.19
C ALA A 95 6.33 -8.25 17.58
N THR A 96 7.54 -7.81 17.97
CA THR A 96 8.10 -6.53 17.54
C THR A 96 8.38 -6.54 16.05
N HIS A 97 9.08 -7.56 15.55
CA HIS A 97 9.40 -7.67 14.13
C HIS A 97 8.15 -7.84 13.25
N SER A 98 7.10 -8.49 13.76
CA SER A 98 5.81 -8.61 13.05
C SER A 98 5.16 -7.25 12.83
N VAL A 99 5.13 -6.40 13.86
CA VAL A 99 4.55 -5.05 13.77
C VAL A 99 5.40 -4.15 12.87
N GLU A 100 6.72 -4.19 13.02
CA GLU A 100 7.64 -3.42 12.17
C GLU A 100 7.55 -3.82 10.69
N ASP A 101 7.53 -5.12 10.39
CA ASP A 101 7.34 -5.63 9.04
C ASP A 101 6.00 -5.19 8.45
N ALA A 102 4.91 -5.25 9.23
CA ALA A 102 3.60 -4.80 8.80
C ALA A 102 3.60 -3.31 8.44
N PHE A 103 4.15 -2.44 9.30
CA PHE A 103 4.23 -1.01 9.03
C PHE A 103 5.14 -0.69 7.85
N ARG A 104 6.30 -1.35 7.72
CA ARG A 104 7.19 -1.18 6.56
C ARG A 104 6.46 -1.51 5.27
N ASP A 105 5.69 -2.60 5.27
CA ASP A 105 4.91 -3.04 4.12
C ASP A 105 3.81 -2.07 3.72
N LEU A 106 3.06 -1.57 4.72
CA LEU A 106 2.02 -0.58 4.52
C LEU A 106 2.60 0.74 3.99
N LYS A 107 3.66 1.27 4.61
CA LYS A 107 4.33 2.51 4.16
C LYS A 107 4.88 2.38 2.75
N THR A 108 5.56 1.27 2.45
CA THR A 108 6.08 1.00 1.10
C THR A 108 4.94 1.07 0.08
N HIS A 109 3.82 0.40 0.38
CA HIS A 109 2.68 0.36 -0.51
C HIS A 109 2.06 1.72 -0.71
N GLU A 110 1.85 2.48 0.36
CA GLU A 110 1.25 3.81 0.28
C GLU A 110 2.06 4.76 -0.60
N PHE A 111 3.38 4.81 -0.40
CA PHE A 111 4.27 5.63 -1.24
C PHE A 111 4.31 5.16 -2.69
N ALA A 112 4.36 3.84 -2.92
CA ALA A 112 4.35 3.29 -4.27
C ALA A 112 3.02 3.59 -5.00
N THR A 113 1.89 3.49 -4.30
CA THR A 113 0.56 3.83 -4.83
C THR A 113 0.48 5.30 -5.18
N TYR A 114 0.92 6.20 -4.29
CA TYR A 114 0.92 7.63 -4.57
C TYR A 114 1.81 8.00 -5.76
N ALA A 115 3.04 7.48 -5.81
CA ALA A 115 3.96 7.72 -6.92
C ALA A 115 3.42 7.16 -8.25
N ALA A 116 2.82 5.97 -8.22
CA ALA A 116 2.23 5.37 -9.40
C ALA A 116 1.03 6.17 -9.93
N MET A 117 0.20 6.70 -9.03
CA MET A 117 -0.93 7.56 -9.37
C MET A 117 -0.46 8.85 -10.06
N GLN A 118 0.57 9.51 -9.52
CA GLN A 118 1.15 10.70 -10.13
C GLN A 118 1.74 10.40 -11.52
N ALA A 119 2.52 9.34 -11.65
CA ALA A 119 3.14 8.94 -12.91
C ALA A 119 2.11 8.56 -13.98
N ALA A 120 1.07 7.81 -13.60
CA ALA A 120 0.01 7.40 -14.50
C ALA A 120 -0.81 8.58 -15.01
N LEU A 121 -1.18 9.51 -14.11
CA LEU A 121 -1.92 10.71 -14.49
C LEU A 121 -1.07 11.63 -15.38
N SER A 122 0.20 11.88 -15.02
CA SER A 122 1.11 12.69 -15.85
C SER A 122 1.21 12.13 -17.25
N ARG A 123 1.44 10.82 -17.38
CA ARG A 123 1.54 10.15 -18.69
C ARG A 123 0.25 10.27 -19.49
N LEU A 124 -0.91 10.05 -18.85
CA LEU A 124 -2.20 10.17 -19.52
C LEU A 124 -2.43 11.60 -20.06
N LEU A 125 -2.10 12.62 -19.26
CA LEU A 125 -2.21 14.01 -19.68
C LEU A 125 -1.20 14.38 -20.78
N ASP A 126 0.03 13.88 -20.70
CA ASP A 126 1.05 14.10 -21.72
C ASP A 126 0.64 13.48 -23.07
N ASP A 127 0.12 12.24 -23.06
CA ASP A 127 -0.35 11.53 -24.24
C ASP A 127 -1.58 12.22 -24.89
N LEU A 128 -2.36 12.95 -24.09
CA LEU A 128 -3.51 13.76 -24.53
C LEU A 128 -3.19 15.25 -24.72
N SER A 129 -1.95 15.69 -24.54
CA SER A 129 -1.61 17.11 -24.68
C SER A 129 -1.63 17.52 -26.16
N PRO A 130 -2.31 18.63 -26.53
CA PRO A 130 -2.31 19.13 -27.90
C PRO A 130 -0.90 19.34 -28.45
N GLU A 131 0.05 19.76 -27.61
CA GLU A 131 1.45 20.00 -27.95
C GLU A 131 2.20 18.69 -28.25
N ALA A 132 2.02 17.63 -27.44
CA ALA A 132 2.66 16.35 -27.71
C ALA A 132 2.12 15.70 -28.98
N ILE A 133 0.82 15.84 -29.24
CA ILE A 133 0.18 15.35 -30.46
C ILE A 133 0.65 16.16 -31.67
N ALA A 134 0.67 17.49 -31.57
CA ALA A 134 1.14 18.35 -32.65
C ALA A 134 2.60 18.10 -33.05
N ARG A 135 3.48 17.74 -32.09
CA ARG A 135 4.88 17.36 -32.36
C ARG A 135 5.00 16.09 -33.21
N LYS A 136 4.01 15.19 -33.15
CA LYS A 136 3.99 13.94 -33.92
C LYS A 136 3.39 14.12 -35.32
N LEU A 137 2.79 15.28 -35.61
CA LEU A 137 2.17 15.55 -36.91
C LEU A 137 3.19 15.98 -37.97
N PRO A 138 3.02 15.55 -39.23
CA PRO A 138 3.85 16.01 -40.33
C PRO A 138 3.66 17.52 -40.58
N PRO A 139 4.63 18.20 -41.22
CA PRO A 139 4.50 19.60 -41.57
C PRO A 139 3.27 19.85 -42.46
N ALA A 140 2.41 20.78 -42.05
CA ALA A 140 1.16 21.08 -42.74
C ALA A 140 1.42 21.89 -44.02
N SER A 141 0.99 21.36 -45.17
CA SER A 141 1.15 22.05 -46.47
C SER A 141 -0.05 22.94 -46.86
N PHE A 142 -1.27 22.67 -46.34
CA PHE A 142 -2.50 23.38 -46.77
C PHE A 142 -3.56 23.62 -45.69
N SER A 143 -3.38 23.13 -44.46
CA SER A 143 -4.33 23.33 -43.35
C SER A 143 -3.64 23.97 -42.14
N SER A 144 -4.42 24.61 -41.26
CA SER A 144 -3.84 25.12 -40.02
C SER A 144 -3.34 23.96 -39.15
N LYS A 145 -2.09 24.06 -38.66
CA LYS A 145 -1.50 23.07 -37.74
C LYS A 145 -2.38 22.82 -36.51
N LYS A 146 -3.12 23.86 -36.08
CA LYS A 146 -4.05 23.80 -34.94
C LYS A 146 -5.27 22.91 -35.21
N SER A 147 -5.87 22.99 -36.40
CA SER A 147 -7.00 22.12 -36.77
C SER A 147 -6.56 20.65 -36.82
N GLN A 148 -5.42 20.37 -37.45
CA GLN A 148 -4.90 19.00 -37.51
C GLN A 148 -4.57 18.44 -36.12
N ALA A 149 -4.01 19.27 -35.22
CA ALA A 149 -3.74 18.87 -33.84
C ALA A 149 -5.02 18.55 -33.06
N TRP A 150 -6.10 19.31 -33.29
CA TRP A 150 -7.41 19.03 -32.70
C TRP A 150 -8.00 17.71 -33.20
N ASP A 151 -8.01 17.49 -34.51
CA ASP A 151 -8.54 16.26 -35.11
C ASP A 151 -7.73 15.03 -34.64
N ALA A 152 -6.41 15.18 -34.55
CA ALA A 152 -5.52 14.14 -34.03
C ALA A 152 -5.74 13.86 -32.53
N LEU A 153 -6.04 14.89 -31.72
CA LEU A 153 -6.41 14.72 -30.32
C LEU A 153 -7.71 13.93 -30.18
N VAL A 154 -8.76 14.32 -30.89
CA VAL A 154 -10.05 13.63 -30.87
C VAL A 154 -9.90 12.17 -31.33
N ALA A 155 -9.11 11.93 -32.38
CA ALA A 155 -8.81 10.56 -32.84
C ALA A 155 -8.05 9.74 -31.79
N THR A 156 -7.07 10.35 -31.10
CA THR A 156 -6.31 9.71 -30.02
C THR A 156 -7.21 9.34 -28.85
N TRP A 157 -8.07 10.27 -28.42
CA TRP A 157 -9.06 10.03 -27.37
C TRP A 157 -9.97 8.84 -27.70
N ARG A 158 -10.57 8.82 -28.89
CA ARG A 158 -11.45 7.72 -29.33
C ARG A 158 -10.72 6.39 -29.38
N THR A 159 -9.50 6.38 -29.91
CA THR A 159 -8.67 5.16 -29.98
C THR A 159 -8.34 4.60 -28.60
N MET A 160 -8.16 5.46 -27.60
CA MET A 160 -7.93 5.06 -26.22
C MET A 160 -9.20 4.51 -25.56
N GLU A 161 -10.36 5.11 -25.83
CA GLU A 161 -11.64 4.64 -25.29
C GLU A 161 -12.12 3.33 -25.93
N GLU A 162 -12.12 3.23 -27.26
CA GLU A 162 -12.68 2.08 -27.99
C GLU A 162 -12.00 0.74 -27.67
N LYS A 163 -10.76 0.78 -27.19
CA LYS A 163 -9.99 -0.41 -26.80
C LYS A 163 -10.37 -0.97 -25.43
N HIS A 164 -11.21 -0.27 -24.66
CA HIS A 164 -11.42 -0.54 -23.25
C HIS A 164 -12.90 -0.44 -22.84
N GLU A 165 -13.34 -1.39 -22.02
CA GLU A 165 -14.73 -1.47 -21.56
C GLU A 165 -15.12 -0.28 -20.67
N ASN A 166 -14.17 0.22 -19.86
CA ASN A 166 -14.36 1.41 -19.02
C ASN A 166 -13.68 2.68 -19.59
N GLY A 167 -13.34 2.68 -20.88
CA GLY A 167 -12.73 3.81 -21.57
C GLY A 167 -11.41 4.28 -20.92
N MET A 168 -11.30 5.58 -20.65
CA MET A 168 -10.07 6.20 -20.11
C MET A 168 -9.65 5.68 -18.74
N LEU A 169 -10.58 5.15 -17.94
CA LEU A 169 -10.24 4.58 -16.64
C LEU A 169 -9.30 3.38 -16.79
N ASP A 170 -9.54 2.51 -17.77
CA ASP A 170 -8.69 1.33 -18.00
C ASP A 170 -7.29 1.72 -18.51
N VAL A 171 -7.20 2.79 -19.32
CA VAL A 171 -5.92 3.36 -19.76
C VAL A 171 -5.11 3.86 -18.57
N PHE A 172 -5.75 4.63 -17.68
CA PHE A 172 -5.14 5.08 -16.43
C PHE A 172 -4.68 3.90 -15.57
N LEU A 173 -5.54 2.89 -15.36
CA LEU A 173 -5.23 1.72 -14.55
C LEU A 173 -4.07 0.89 -15.14
N ALA A 174 -3.95 0.83 -16.47
CA ALA A 174 -2.81 0.21 -17.13
C ALA A 174 -1.51 0.96 -16.82
N TYR A 175 -1.49 2.28 -17.00
CA TYR A 175 -0.32 3.11 -16.69
C TYR A 175 0.04 3.08 -15.20
N PHE A 176 -0.97 3.07 -14.33
CA PHE A 176 -0.82 2.92 -12.89
C PHE A 176 -0.15 1.58 -12.55
N SER A 177 -0.64 0.47 -13.09
CA SER A 177 -0.07 -0.86 -12.83
C SER A 177 1.40 -0.95 -13.26
N GLU A 178 1.74 -0.39 -14.43
CA GLU A 178 3.12 -0.30 -14.92
C GLU A 178 4.02 0.54 -13.99
N ALA A 179 3.55 1.73 -13.59
CA ALA A 179 4.31 2.64 -12.71
C ALA A 179 4.49 2.04 -11.31
N TYR A 180 3.44 1.42 -10.77
CA TYR A 180 3.45 0.74 -9.48
C TYR A 180 4.41 -0.45 -9.47
N ALA A 181 4.44 -1.25 -10.54
CA ALA A 181 5.40 -2.34 -10.69
C ALA A 181 6.86 -1.86 -10.74
N LYS A 182 7.12 -0.70 -11.36
CA LYS A 182 8.47 -0.08 -11.38
C LYS A 182 8.88 0.41 -9.99
N ALA A 183 7.97 1.09 -9.27
CA ALA A 183 8.24 1.56 -7.91
C ALA A 183 8.52 0.40 -6.94
N GLY A 184 7.84 -0.75 -7.12
CA GLY A 184 8.08 -1.94 -6.31
C GLY A 184 9.40 -2.67 -6.58
N LYS A 185 10.07 -2.42 -7.72
CA LYS A 185 11.35 -3.06 -8.11
C LYS A 185 12.59 -2.29 -7.66
N GLN A 186 12.47 -1.05 -7.18
CA GLN A 186 13.60 -0.25 -6.67
C GLN A 186 13.99 -0.61 -5.22
N LYS A 187 13.75 -1.85 -4.80
CA LYS A 187 14.14 -2.38 -3.49
C LYS A 187 15.41 -3.21 -3.59
#